data_AF-A0A0D2YAR2-F1
#
_entry.id   AF-A0A0D2YAR2-F1
#
_cell.length_a   1.000
_cell.length_b   1.000
_cell.length_c   1.000
_cell.angle_alpha   90.00
_cell.angle_beta   90.00
_cell.angle_gamma   90.00
#
_symmetry.space_group_name_H-M   'P 1'
#
loop_
_entity.id
_entity.type
_entity.pdbx_description
1 polymer ?
#
loop_
_entity_poly.entity_id
_entity_poly.type
_entity_poly.pdbx_seq_one_letter_code
_entity_poly.pdbx_strand_id
1 'polypeptide(L)'
;MAQSKQDPEVKRLRKEAKKELRRETYKDRVAWLDKEWQGSHWLPQDVVRQYKPCSSVVRCLKSITELATTENIPLPSLWESGGFIRNVVDQDLATRKPELNLELKHPTFARLTKKMSKKAYRDMVVSVSNVGNDSSSSSGNSRTPVG
;
A
#
# COMPACT_ATOMS: atom_id res chain seq x y z
N MET A 1 42.18 22.32 -1.18
CA MET A 1 40.90 21.60 -1.03
C MET A 1 41.18 20.19 -0.51
N ALA A 2 40.95 19.92 0.78
CA ALA A 2 41.22 18.61 1.36
C ALA A 2 39.93 17.78 1.40
N GLN A 3 39.81 16.78 0.54
CA GLN A 3 38.79 15.74 0.69
C GLN A 3 39.15 14.91 1.93
N SER A 4 38.45 15.16 3.03
CA SER A 4 38.51 14.33 4.24
C SER A 4 38.15 12.89 3.87
N LYS A 5 39.18 12.04 3.75
CA LYS A 5 39.03 10.59 3.63
C LYS A 5 38.48 10.09 4.96
N GLN A 6 37.15 10.07 5.10
CA GLN A 6 36.51 9.51 6.29
C GLN A 6 37.05 8.11 6.56
N ASP A 7 37.50 7.93 7.81
CA ASP A 7 38.02 6.69 8.38
C ASP A 7 37.10 5.49 8.02
N PRO A 8 37.64 4.38 7.50
CA PRO A 8 36.86 3.21 7.14
C PRO A 8 36.01 2.65 8.30
N GLU A 9 36.48 2.78 9.54
CA GLU A 9 35.78 2.37 10.75
C GLU A 9 34.58 3.29 11.03
N VAL A 10 34.75 4.59 10.90
CA VAL A 10 33.64 5.56 11.00
C VAL A 10 32.57 5.30 9.93
N LYS A 11 32.99 4.93 8.71
CA LYS A 11 32.05 4.53 7.65
C LYS A 11 31.31 3.24 8.00
N ARG A 12 31.99 2.27 8.62
CA ARG A 12 31.40 0.99 9.06
C ARG A 12 30.34 1.22 10.13
N LEU A 13 30.68 1.96 11.19
CA LEU A 13 29.77 2.31 12.29
C LEU A 13 28.53 3.06 11.78
N ARG A 14 28.69 4.03 10.87
CA ARG A 14 27.54 4.73 10.25
C ARG A 14 26.62 3.80 9.45
N LYS A 15 27.19 2.83 8.73
CA LYS A 15 26.39 1.84 7.98
C LYS A 15 25.62 0.93 8.93
N GLU A 16 26.24 0.52 10.03
CA GLU A 16 25.62 -0.32 11.06
C GLU A 16 24.50 0.41 11.78
N ALA A 17 24.74 1.63 12.27
CA ALA A 17 23.71 2.48 12.87
C ALA A 17 22.53 2.71 11.92
N LYS A 18 22.79 2.97 10.63
CA LYS A 18 21.74 3.11 9.62
C LYS A 18 20.96 1.82 9.39
N LYS A 19 21.61 0.65 9.51
CA LYS A 19 20.96 -0.66 9.39
C LYS A 19 20.06 -0.92 10.59
N GLU A 20 20.51 -0.57 11.79
CA GLU A 20 19.72 -0.73 13.01
C GLU A 20 18.51 0.19 13.03
N LEU A 21 18.70 1.48 12.72
CA LEU A 21 17.59 2.43 12.58
C LEU A 21 16.53 1.93 11.59
N ARG A 22 16.94 1.35 10.45
CA ARG A 22 16.00 0.78 9.46
C ARG A 22 15.21 -0.40 10.02
N ARG A 23 15.79 -1.21 10.92
CA ARG A 23 15.11 -2.34 11.57
C ARG A 23 14.11 -1.84 12.61
N GLU A 24 14.51 -0.87 13.42
CA GLU A 24 13.67 -0.25 14.44
C GLU A 24 12.47 0.44 13.80
N THR A 25 12.69 1.33 12.82
CA THR A 25 11.61 1.96 12.06
C THR A 25 10.68 0.95 11.38
N TYR A 26 11.19 -0.22 10.97
CA TYR A 26 10.34 -1.29 10.43
C TYR A 26 9.45 -1.89 11.53
N LYS A 27 10.01 -2.20 12.70
CA LYS A 27 9.25 -2.73 13.84
C LYS A 27 8.19 -1.74 14.30
N ASP A 28 8.54 -0.46 14.43
CA ASP A 28 7.60 0.59 14.85
C ASP A 28 6.41 0.70 13.89
N ARG A 29 6.67 0.63 12.57
CA ARG A 29 5.60 0.66 11.57
C ARG A 29 4.72 -0.58 11.63
N VAL A 30 5.29 -1.75 11.88
CA VAL A 30 4.51 -2.99 12.04
C VAL A 30 3.65 -2.90 13.29
N ALA A 31 4.22 -2.51 14.43
CA ALA A 31 3.47 -2.35 15.68
C ALA A 31 2.36 -1.30 15.56
N TRP A 32 2.62 -0.20 14.84
CA TRP A 32 1.60 0.80 14.54
C TRP A 32 0.47 0.22 13.67
N LEU A 33 0.79 -0.53 12.61
CA LEU A 33 -0.23 -1.18 11.78
C LEU A 33 -1.03 -2.22 12.58
N ASP A 34 -0.37 -3.01 13.42
CA ASP A 34 -1.03 -3.99 14.29
C ASP A 34 -2.05 -3.30 15.20
N LYS A 35 -1.74 -2.10 15.72
CA LYS A 35 -2.66 -1.31 16.54
C LYS A 35 -3.84 -0.79 15.72
N GLU A 36 -3.59 -0.14 14.60
CA GLU A 36 -4.64 0.50 13.78
C GLU A 36 -5.63 -0.50 13.19
N TRP A 37 -5.13 -1.68 12.82
CA TRP A 37 -5.93 -2.74 12.22
C TRP A 37 -6.43 -3.78 13.22
N GLN A 38 -6.37 -3.48 14.53
CA GLN A 38 -6.89 -4.32 15.62
C GLN A 38 -6.26 -5.73 15.70
N GLY A 39 -4.99 -5.87 15.32
CA GLY A 39 -4.20 -7.09 15.48
C GLY A 39 -3.22 -7.33 14.33
N SER A 40 -2.44 -8.41 14.45
CA SER A 40 -1.42 -8.80 13.46
C SER A 40 -1.96 -9.39 12.15
N HIS A 41 -3.27 -9.27 11.90
CA HIS A 41 -3.99 -9.87 10.77
C HIS A 41 -4.42 -8.85 9.70
N TRP A 42 -3.73 -7.72 9.61
CA TRP A 42 -3.98 -6.70 8.57
C TRP A 42 -3.65 -7.15 7.13
N LEU A 43 -3.08 -8.35 6.95
CA LEU A 43 -3.03 -9.02 5.66
C LEU A 43 -3.97 -10.25 5.67
N PRO A 44 -4.89 -10.35 4.70
CA PRO A 44 -5.71 -11.54 4.52
C PRO A 44 -4.88 -12.80 4.28
N GLN A 45 -5.39 -13.94 4.77
CA GLN A 45 -4.67 -15.23 4.75
C GLN A 45 -4.33 -15.72 3.33
N ASP A 46 -5.15 -15.36 2.34
CA ASP A 46 -4.94 -15.69 0.92
C ASP A 46 -3.81 -14.86 0.26
N VAL A 47 -3.40 -13.75 0.90
CA VAL A 47 -2.34 -12.84 0.44
C VAL A 47 -1.01 -13.08 1.17
N VAL A 48 -1.03 -13.82 2.29
CA VAL A 48 0.14 -14.05 3.13
C VAL A 48 0.78 -15.39 2.80
N ARG A 49 1.97 -15.35 2.20
CA ARG A 49 2.95 -16.41 2.47
C ARG A 49 3.45 -16.20 3.89
N GLN A 50 3.27 -17.22 4.74
CA GLN A 50 3.62 -17.20 6.15
C GLN A 50 4.92 -16.41 6.43
N TYR A 51 4.72 -15.32 7.18
CA TYR A 51 5.70 -14.49 7.86
C TYR A 51 6.54 -13.47 7.08
N LYS A 52 6.34 -12.22 7.52
CA LYS A 52 7.16 -11.01 7.32
C LYS A 52 6.94 -10.25 6.01
N PRO A 53 5.98 -9.31 5.99
CA PRO A 53 5.81 -8.41 4.86
C PRO A 53 7.07 -7.57 4.61
N CYS A 54 7.37 -7.33 3.33
CA CYS A 54 8.55 -6.54 2.97
C CYS A 54 8.43 -5.11 3.52
N SER A 55 9.56 -4.51 3.93
CA SER A 55 9.59 -3.15 4.50
C SER A 55 8.97 -2.06 3.62
N SER A 56 9.01 -2.25 2.29
CA SER A 56 8.36 -1.34 1.35
C SER A 56 6.83 -1.49 1.33
N VAL A 57 6.32 -2.72 1.53
CA VAL A 57 4.88 -2.99 1.64
C VAL A 57 4.35 -2.37 2.93
N VAL A 58 5.04 -2.63 4.06
CA VAL A 58 4.72 -2.01 5.36
C VAL A 58 4.68 -0.48 5.27
N ARG A 59 5.66 0.13 4.58
CA ARG A 59 5.67 1.58 4.38
C ARG A 59 4.45 2.06 3.57
N CYS A 60 4.12 1.39 2.48
CA CYS A 60 2.98 1.78 1.65
C CYS A 60 1.65 1.55 2.38
N LEU A 61 1.51 0.46 3.12
CA LEU A 61 0.31 0.17 3.91
C LEU A 61 0.12 1.19 5.02
N LYS A 62 1.19 1.63 5.68
CA LYS A 62 1.12 2.75 6.61
C LYS A 62 0.55 4.00 5.93
N SER A 63 1.07 4.39 4.76
CA SER A 63 0.56 5.57 4.04
C SER A 63 -0.89 5.41 3.55
N ILE A 64 -1.31 4.21 3.16
CA ILE A 64 -2.70 3.91 2.81
C ILE A 64 -3.60 4.01 4.05
N THR A 65 -3.16 3.45 5.18
CA THR A 65 -3.90 3.49 6.46
C THR A 65 -4.05 4.92 6.94
N GLU A 66 -2.97 5.71 6.93
CA GLU A 66 -3.02 7.14 7.27
C GLU A 66 -4.03 7.88 6.40
N LEU A 67 -3.99 7.69 5.07
CA LEU A 67 -4.93 8.32 4.16
C LEU A 67 -6.38 7.86 4.40
N ALA A 68 -6.60 6.56 4.65
CA ALA A 68 -7.94 6.03 4.91
C ALA A 68 -8.53 6.65 6.18
N THR A 69 -7.73 6.75 7.24
CA THR A 69 -8.13 7.40 8.48
C THR A 69 -8.44 8.88 8.27
N THR A 70 -7.61 9.61 7.51
CA THR A 70 -7.86 11.03 7.20
C THR A 70 -9.16 11.23 6.41
N GLU A 71 -9.45 10.36 5.46
CA GLU A 71 -10.62 10.46 4.58
C GLU A 71 -11.85 9.72 5.13
N ASN A 72 -11.80 9.26 6.39
CA ASN A 72 -12.87 8.48 7.04
C ASN A 72 -13.30 7.22 6.26
N ILE A 73 -12.37 6.61 5.52
CA ILE A 73 -12.60 5.35 4.81
C ILE A 73 -12.38 4.20 5.80
N PRO A 74 -13.38 3.31 6.03
CA PRO A 74 -13.22 2.18 6.92
C PRO A 74 -12.08 1.26 6.46
N LEU A 75 -11.11 0.97 7.34
CA LEU A 75 -9.96 0.12 7.00
C LEU A 75 -10.35 -1.26 6.43
N PRO A 76 -11.36 -1.98 6.95
CA PRO A 76 -11.78 -3.26 6.38
C PRO A 76 -12.17 -3.17 4.89
N SER A 77 -12.80 -2.06 4.48
CA SER A 77 -13.27 -1.87 3.10
C SER A 77 -12.14 -1.83 2.07
N LEU A 78 -10.90 -1.55 2.49
CA LEU A 78 -9.73 -1.58 1.62
C LEU A 78 -9.41 -3.00 1.09
N TRP A 79 -9.82 -4.04 1.83
CA TRP A 79 -9.62 -5.45 1.50
C TRP A 79 -10.88 -6.15 0.96
N GLU A 80 -12.04 -5.51 1.05
CA GLU A 80 -13.28 -6.01 0.48
C GLU A 80 -13.29 -5.90 -1.05
N SER A 81 -14.27 -6.54 -1.69
CA SER A 81 -14.45 -6.45 -3.15
C SER A 81 -14.63 -4.99 -3.58
N GLY A 82 -13.86 -4.56 -4.57
CA GLY A 82 -13.82 -3.15 -4.99
C GLY A 82 -12.88 -2.27 -4.17
N GLY A 83 -12.36 -2.75 -3.04
CA GLY A 83 -11.38 -2.06 -2.21
C GLY A 83 -10.04 -1.84 -2.92
N PHE A 84 -9.36 -0.73 -2.62
CA PHE A 84 -8.12 -0.34 -3.30
C PHE A 84 -7.01 -1.39 -3.21
N ILE A 85 -6.87 -2.06 -2.07
CA ILE A 85 -5.83 -3.08 -1.87
C ILE A 85 -6.26 -4.40 -2.51
N ARG A 86 -7.53 -4.80 -2.36
CA ARG A 86 -8.08 -6.02 -2.97
C ARG A 86 -8.00 -5.98 -4.49
N ASN A 87 -8.40 -4.88 -5.12
CA ASN A 87 -8.38 -4.73 -6.57
C ASN A 87 -6.99 -4.95 -7.18
N VAL A 88 -5.93 -4.43 -6.56
CA VAL A 88 -4.57 -4.64 -7.10
C VAL A 88 -4.09 -6.07 -6.92
N VAL A 89 -4.57 -6.77 -5.88
CA VAL A 89 -4.31 -8.20 -5.66
C VAL A 89 -5.04 -9.04 -6.71
N ASP A 90 -6.32 -8.77 -6.95
CA ASP A 90 -7.11 -9.49 -7.94
C ASP A 90 -6.62 -9.25 -9.37
N GLN A 91 -6.19 -8.04 -9.70
CA GLN A 91 -5.54 -7.74 -10.99
C GLN A 91 -4.25 -8.54 -11.19
N ASP A 92 -3.43 -8.71 -10.14
CA ASP A 92 -2.22 -9.54 -10.22
C ASP A 92 -2.57 -11.02 -10.39
N LEU A 93 -3.59 -11.51 -9.69
CA LEU A 93 -4.06 -12.89 -9.85
C LEU A 93 -4.62 -13.16 -11.25
N ALA A 94 -5.45 -12.27 -11.78
CA ALA A 94 -6.06 -12.41 -13.10
C ALA A 94 -5.05 -12.35 -14.26
N THR A 95 -3.92 -11.67 -14.07
CA THR A 95 -2.85 -11.56 -15.09
C THR A 95 -1.87 -12.73 -15.08
N ARG A 96 -1.94 -13.62 -14.07
CA ARG A 96 -1.15 -14.85 -14.03
C ARG A 96 -1.75 -15.85 -15.02
N LYS A 97 -1.09 -16.04 -16.16
CA LYS A 97 -1.46 -17.09 -17.12
C LYS A 97 -1.36 -18.46 -16.42
N PRO A 98 -2.43 -19.27 -16.39
CA PRO A 98 -2.39 -20.61 -15.79
C PRO A 98 -1.48 -21.57 -16.56
N GLU A 99 -1.25 -21.33 -17.85
CA GLU A 99 -0.64 -22.28 -18.79
C GLU A 99 0.89 -22.49 -18.65
N LEU A 100 1.58 -21.74 -17.79
CA LEU A 100 3.01 -21.95 -17.51
C LEU A 100 3.28 -22.61 -16.14
N ASN A 101 2.24 -22.99 -15.39
CA ASN A 101 2.35 -23.42 -13.98
C ASN A 101 1.98 -24.90 -13.74
N LEU A 102 2.16 -25.79 -14.73
CA LEU A 102 1.95 -27.23 -14.52
C LEU A 102 2.97 -27.88 -13.55
N GLU A 103 4.06 -27.19 -13.17
CA GLU A 103 5.09 -27.74 -12.26
C GLU A 103 5.25 -27.04 -10.90
N LEU A 104 4.50 -25.98 -10.59
CA LEU A 104 4.65 -25.30 -9.30
C LEU A 104 3.70 -25.88 -8.26
N LYS A 105 4.17 -26.88 -7.50
CA LYS A 105 3.54 -27.53 -6.33
C LYS A 105 3.18 -26.61 -5.16
N HIS A 106 3.17 -25.28 -5.32
CA HIS A 106 2.90 -24.35 -4.25
C HIS A 106 1.52 -23.71 -4.41
N PRO A 107 0.73 -23.57 -3.33
CA PRO A 107 -0.57 -22.94 -3.42
C PRO A 107 -0.41 -21.53 -4.01
N THR A 108 -1.39 -21.17 -4.82
CA THR A 108 -1.54 -19.93 -5.60
C THR A 108 -1.72 -18.71 -4.70
N PHE A 109 -0.91 -18.56 -3.65
CA PHE A 109 -0.98 -17.42 -2.76
C PHE A 109 -0.72 -16.15 -3.56
N ALA A 110 -1.69 -15.23 -3.50
CA ALA A 110 -1.47 -13.89 -3.98
C ALA A 110 -0.38 -13.26 -3.11
N ARG A 111 0.47 -12.41 -3.68
CA ARG A 111 1.49 -11.71 -2.89
C ARG A 111 1.29 -10.23 -3.04
N LEU A 112 1.02 -9.52 -1.95
CA LEU A 112 1.05 -8.06 -1.99
C LEU A 112 2.50 -7.58 -2.18
N THR A 113 2.78 -7.02 -3.35
CA THR A 113 4.11 -6.49 -3.68
C THR A 113 4.18 -4.98 -3.49
N LYS A 114 5.41 -4.43 -3.39
CA LYS A 114 5.65 -2.98 -3.40
C LYS A 114 4.96 -2.27 -4.57
N LYS A 115 4.96 -2.87 -5.78
CA LYS A 115 4.36 -2.27 -6.98
C LYS A 115 2.85 -2.15 -6.80
N MET A 116 2.21 -3.20 -6.29
CA MET A 116 0.78 -3.24 -6.02
C MET A 116 0.40 -2.27 -4.91
N SER A 117 1.10 -2.26 -3.77
CA SER A 117 0.82 -1.31 -2.69
C SER A 117 0.99 0.15 -3.13
N LYS A 118 2.00 0.46 -3.96
CA LYS A 118 2.15 1.79 -4.55
C LYS A 118 1.01 2.14 -5.51
N LYS A 119 0.52 1.16 -6.28
CA LYS A 119 -0.62 1.36 -7.18
C LYS A 119 -1.88 1.65 -6.36
N ALA A 120 -2.20 0.82 -5.37
CA ALA A 120 -3.34 1.03 -4.48
C ALA A 120 -3.34 2.42 -3.83
N TYR A 121 -2.19 2.86 -3.31
CA TYR A 121 -2.05 4.21 -2.75
C TYR A 121 -2.34 5.31 -3.78
N ARG A 122 -1.78 5.21 -4.99
CA ARG A 122 -2.03 6.21 -6.05
C ARG A 122 -3.50 6.22 -6.48
N ASP A 123 -4.09 5.06 -6.67
CA ASP A 123 -5.49 4.92 -7.09
C ASP A 123 -6.41 5.56 -6.03
N MET A 124 -6.09 5.35 -4.74
CA MET A 124 -6.80 5.98 -3.63
C MET A 124 -6.65 7.51 -3.59
N VAL A 125 -5.43 8.03 -3.75
CA VAL A 125 -5.18 9.48 -3.81
C VAL A 125 -5.96 10.14 -4.95
N VAL A 126 -5.97 9.51 -6.14
CA VAL A 126 -6.73 10.02 -7.30
C VAL A 126 -8.23 10.01 -7.00
N SER A 127 -8.75 8.92 -6.43
CA SER A 127 -10.17 8.82 -6.07
C SER A 127 -10.59 9.90 -5.08
N VAL A 128 -9.80 10.13 -4.03
CA VAL A 128 -10.06 11.15 -3.01
C VAL A 128 -10.02 12.56 -3.62
N SER A 129 -9.05 12.81 -4.51
CA SER A 129 -8.91 14.11 -5.17
C SER A 129 -10.07 14.42 -6.13
N ASN A 130 -10.63 13.40 -6.80
CA ASN A 130 -11.75 13.58 -7.71
C ASN A 130 -13.07 13.87 -6.99
N VAL A 131 -13.29 13.26 -5.81
CA VAL A 131 -14.47 13.55 -4.97
C VAL A 131 -14.52 15.02 -4.54
N GLY A 132 -13.36 15.67 -4.36
CA GLY A 132 -13.26 17.10 -4.05
C GLY A 132 -13.54 18.03 -5.24
N ASN A 133 -13.55 17.52 -6.47
CA ASN A 133 -13.63 18.34 -7.69
C ASN A 133 -15.02 18.36 -8.34
N ASP A 134 -15.94 17.50 -7.91
CA ASP A 134 -17.31 17.40 -8.45
C ASP A 134 -18.27 18.46 -7.87
N SER A 135 -17.80 19.31 -6.97
CA SER A 135 -18.59 20.39 -6.36
C SER A 135 -18.24 21.77 -6.94
N SER A 136 -18.34 21.96 -8.26
CA SER A 136 -18.39 23.30 -8.89
C SER A 136 -18.77 23.23 -10.36
N SER A 137 -20.06 23.10 -10.66
CA SER A 137 -20.73 23.71 -11.84
C SER A 137 -22.23 23.46 -11.76
N SER A 138 -22.90 24.13 -10.82
CA SER A 138 -24.33 24.44 -10.96
C SER A 138 -24.45 25.90 -11.35
N SER A 139 -24.88 26.15 -12.59
CA SER A 139 -25.53 27.38 -13.03
C SER A 139 -26.26 27.03 -14.33
N GLY A 140 -27.57 26.84 -14.22
CA GLY A 140 -28.43 26.42 -15.32
C GLY A 140 -28.76 27.52 -16.32
N ASN A 141 -29.54 27.17 -17.35
CA ASN A 141 -30.77 27.91 -17.61
C ASN A 141 -31.75 27.10 -18.46
N SER A 142 -33.01 27.46 -18.27
CA SER A 142 -34.27 26.92 -18.73
C SER A 142 -34.50 26.93 -20.25
N ARG A 143 -35.27 25.96 -20.75
CA ARG A 143 -36.52 26.20 -21.51
C ARG A 143 -37.19 24.89 -21.95
N THR A 144 -38.38 24.64 -21.41
CA THR A 144 -39.40 23.79 -22.03
C THR A 144 -40.07 24.57 -23.17
N PRO A 145 -40.42 23.94 -24.29
CA PRO A 145 -41.46 24.45 -25.17
C PRO A 145 -42.78 23.75 -24.85
N VAL A 146 -43.79 24.57 -24.57
CA VAL A 146 -45.21 24.22 -24.69
C VAL A 146 -45.71 24.95 -25.94
N GLY A 147 -46.39 24.23 -26.84
CA GLY A 147 -47.05 24.78 -28.02
C GLY A 147 -46.75 23.98 -29.28
#